data_AF-A0A8T3W642-F1
#
_entry.id   AF-A0A8T3W642-F1
#
_cell.length_a   1.000
_cell.length_b   1.000
_cell.length_c   1.000
_cell.angle_alpha   90.00
_cell.angle_beta   90.00
_cell.angle_gamma   90.00
#
_symmetry.space_group_name_H-M   'P 1'
#
loop_
_entity.id
_entity.type
_entity.pdbx_description
1 polymer ?
#
loop_
_entity_poly.entity_id
_entity_poly.type
_entity_poly.pdbx_seq_one_letter_code
_entity_poly.pdbx_strand_id
1 'polypeptide(L)'
;MSFAANIGYIILGCVAIVVVFLGILAVIEKKLLIKLLRSRTTRNELYIQKIAKINIDKPDEALSEIDKTAKSFFREAFHMEGNPEYSELENFFLKKNNRKAVGFSRIMTTYLYSGMSPEKPDLQELIKLLAEIISSNKILSKEEKAELDKKSLKKSMEKQKLAGKSSGIKSRISFLRKIK
;
A
#
# COMPACT_ATOMS: atom_id res chain seq x y z
N MET A 1 21.92 2.82 -56.54
CA MET A 1 20.76 3.32 -55.74
C MET A 1 20.03 2.22 -54.97
N SER A 2 20.31 0.93 -55.18
CA SER A 2 19.63 -0.21 -54.53
C SER A 2 20.05 -0.48 -53.07
N PHE A 3 21.24 -0.05 -52.63
CA PHE A 3 21.71 -0.25 -51.25
C PHE A 3 20.94 0.56 -50.21
N ALA A 4 20.55 1.81 -50.53
CA ALA A 4 19.81 2.67 -49.61
C ALA A 4 18.38 2.16 -49.36
N ALA A 5 17.74 1.58 -50.38
CA ALA A 5 16.42 0.95 -50.24
C ALA A 5 16.47 -0.26 -49.31
N ASN A 6 17.49 -1.12 -49.45
CA ASN A 6 17.67 -2.30 -48.59
C ASN A 6 17.92 -1.94 -47.12
N ILE A 7 18.67 -0.86 -46.85
CA ILE A 7 18.89 -0.36 -45.49
C ILE A 7 17.57 0.13 -44.87
N GLY A 8 16.70 0.78 -45.64
CA GLY A 8 15.38 1.21 -45.18
C GLY A 8 14.50 0.04 -44.72
N TYR A 9 14.47 -1.07 -45.49
CA TYR A 9 13.73 -2.27 -45.11
C TYR A 9 14.29 -2.95 -43.84
N ILE A 10 15.61 -2.96 -43.67
CA ILE A 10 16.25 -3.52 -42.46
C ILE A 10 15.85 -2.71 -41.22
N ILE A 11 15.88 -1.37 -41.30
CA ILE A 11 15.48 -0.49 -40.18
C ILE A 11 13.99 -0.67 -39.86
N LEU A 12 13.13 -0.73 -40.87
CA LEU A 12 11.68 -0.94 -40.69
C LEU A 12 11.40 -2.28 -40.00
N GLY A 13 12.12 -3.34 -40.37
CA GLY A 13 12.03 -4.65 -39.73
C GLY A 13 12.45 -4.62 -38.27
N CYS A 14 13.56 -3.95 -37.93
CA CYS A 14 13.98 -3.77 -36.54
C CYS A 14 12.93 -3.01 -35.71
N VAL A 15 12.33 -1.96 -36.25
CA VAL A 15 11.28 -1.19 -35.56
C VAL A 15 10.05 -2.06 -35.30
N ALA A 16 9.62 -2.86 -36.28
CA ALA A 16 8.49 -3.78 -36.11
C ALA A 16 8.74 -4.80 -34.99
N ILE A 17 9.94 -5.37 -34.92
CA ILE A 17 10.32 -6.32 -33.86
C ILE A 17 10.26 -5.65 -32.48
N VAL A 18 10.76 -4.43 -32.35
CA VAL A 18 10.71 -3.67 -31.08
C VAL A 18 9.27 -3.41 -30.64
N VAL A 19 8.39 -3.04 -31.57
CA VAL A 19 6.96 -2.81 -31.27
C VAL A 19 6.28 -4.10 -30.79
N VAL A 20 6.57 -5.24 -31.43
CA VAL A 20 6.05 -6.55 -31.01
C VAL A 20 6.54 -6.90 -29.59
N PHE A 21 7.82 -6.70 -29.31
CA PHE A 21 8.39 -6.95 -27.97
C PHE A 21 7.74 -6.08 -26.89
N LEU A 22 7.54 -4.79 -27.16
CA LEU A 22 6.85 -3.87 -26.25
C LEU A 22 5.40 -4.30 -26.00
N GLY A 23 4.71 -4.77 -27.04
CA GLY A 23 3.35 -5.32 -26.92
C GLY A 23 3.30 -6.53 -25.98
N ILE A 24 4.22 -7.49 -26.15
CA ILE A 24 4.30 -8.69 -25.31
C ILE A 24 4.58 -8.30 -23.85
N LEU A 25 5.53 -7.39 -23.61
CA LEU A 25 5.85 -6.90 -22.27
C LEU A 25 4.63 -6.26 -21.57
N ALA A 26 3.87 -5.42 -22.28
CA ALA A 26 2.68 -4.77 -21.73
C ALA A 26 1.59 -5.78 -21.31
N VAL A 27 1.43 -6.87 -22.07
CA VAL A 27 0.47 -7.94 -21.73
C VAL A 27 0.91 -8.70 -20.48
N ILE A 28 2.21 -9.00 -20.34
CA ILE A 28 2.77 -9.67 -19.17
C ILE A 28 2.60 -8.79 -17.92
N GLU A 29 2.89 -7.49 -18.01
CA GLU A 29 2.71 -6.55 -16.90
C GLU A 29 1.26 -6.49 -16.42
N LYS A 30 0.29 -6.40 -17.35
CA LYS A 30 -1.15 -6.43 -16.99
C LYS A 30 -1.53 -7.73 -16.27
N LYS A 31 -1.04 -8.88 -16.75
CA LYS A 31 -1.33 -10.19 -16.15
C LYS A 31 -0.72 -10.33 -14.76
N LEU A 32 0.49 -9.79 -14.55
CA LEU A 32 1.14 -9.74 -13.23
C LEU A 32 0.41 -8.79 -12.27
N LEU A 33 0.01 -7.60 -12.71
CA LEU A 33 -0.76 -6.64 -11.90
C LEU A 33 -2.08 -7.24 -11.41
N ILE A 34 -2.80 -7.95 -12.29
CA ILE A 34 -4.06 -8.61 -11.93
C ILE A 34 -3.81 -9.73 -10.91
N LYS A 35 -2.76 -10.54 -11.09
CA LYS A 35 -2.40 -11.60 -10.12
C LYS A 35 -1.98 -11.02 -8.76
N LEU A 36 -1.21 -9.93 -8.74
CA LEU A 36 -0.84 -9.22 -7.52
C LEU A 36 -2.07 -8.68 -6.81
N LEU A 37 -2.99 -8.03 -7.54
CA LEU A 37 -4.26 -7.57 -6.96
C LEU A 37 -5.09 -8.72 -6.38
N ARG A 38 -5.15 -9.88 -7.06
CA ARG A 38 -5.91 -11.05 -6.61
C ARG A 38 -5.32 -11.73 -5.37
N SER A 39 -3.99 -11.86 -5.30
CA SER A 39 -3.25 -12.37 -4.14
C SER A 39 -3.39 -11.47 -2.90
N ARG A 40 -3.42 -10.15 -3.11
CA ARG A 40 -3.66 -9.16 -2.04
C ARG A 40 -5.08 -9.25 -1.48
N THR A 41 -6.09 -9.43 -2.33
CA THR A 41 -7.48 -9.59 -1.89
C THR A 41 -7.64 -10.84 -1.04
N THR A 42 -6.99 -11.96 -1.39
CA THR A 42 -7.15 -13.21 -0.64
C THR A 42 -6.76 -13.11 0.84
N ARG A 43 -5.72 -12.35 1.23
CA ARG A 43 -5.37 -12.23 2.66
C ARG A 43 -6.37 -11.41 3.45
N ASN A 44 -6.77 -10.26 2.92
CA ASN A 44 -7.80 -9.44 3.56
C ASN A 44 -9.12 -10.24 3.62
N GLU A 45 -9.44 -11.01 2.59
CA GLU A 45 -10.62 -11.88 2.52
C GLU A 45 -10.57 -12.99 3.58
N LEU A 46 -9.40 -13.57 3.90
CA LEU A 46 -9.25 -14.50 5.02
C LEU A 46 -9.59 -13.83 6.36
N TYR A 47 -9.17 -12.58 6.59
CA TYR A 47 -9.53 -11.85 7.80
C TYR A 47 -11.02 -11.51 7.84
N ILE A 48 -11.61 -11.10 6.71
CA ILE A 48 -13.06 -10.87 6.58
C ILE A 48 -13.86 -12.16 6.87
N GLN A 49 -13.40 -13.30 6.35
CA GLN A 49 -14.03 -14.59 6.66
C GLN A 49 -13.86 -14.99 8.13
N LYS A 50 -12.73 -14.66 8.77
CA LYS A 50 -12.53 -14.90 10.21
C LYS A 50 -13.50 -14.08 11.04
N ILE A 51 -13.61 -12.77 10.80
CA ILE A 51 -14.53 -11.91 11.56
C ILE A 51 -16.01 -12.28 11.33
N ALA A 52 -16.36 -12.75 10.13
CA ALA A 52 -17.72 -13.19 9.81
C ALA A 52 -18.13 -14.48 10.54
N LYS A 53 -17.17 -15.27 11.02
CA LYS A 53 -17.41 -16.51 11.77
C LYS A 53 -17.46 -16.31 13.28
N ILE A 54 -17.20 -15.09 13.77
CA ILE A 54 -17.17 -14.80 15.21
C ILE A 54 -18.59 -14.95 15.76
N ASN A 55 -18.72 -15.79 16.79
CA ASN A 55 -20.01 -16.05 17.41
C ASN A 55 -20.35 -14.96 18.45
N ILE A 56 -21.25 -14.05 18.08
CA ILE A 56 -21.67 -12.91 18.91
C ILE A 56 -22.55 -13.34 20.10
N ASP A 57 -23.04 -14.59 20.12
CA ASP A 57 -23.87 -15.08 21.22
C ASP A 57 -23.10 -15.27 22.53
N LYS A 58 -21.76 -15.31 22.46
CA LYS A 58 -20.88 -15.39 23.61
C LYS A 58 -19.95 -14.17 23.66
N PRO A 59 -20.33 -13.11 24.40
CA PRO A 59 -19.66 -11.83 24.29
C PRO A 59 -18.16 -11.82 24.62
N ASP A 60 -17.76 -12.53 25.68
CA ASP A 60 -16.36 -12.56 26.11
C ASP A 60 -15.48 -13.37 25.14
N GLU A 61 -16.01 -14.48 24.61
CA GLU A 61 -15.34 -15.28 23.57
C GLU A 61 -15.22 -14.46 22.27
N ALA A 62 -16.30 -13.78 21.87
CA ALA A 62 -16.33 -12.92 20.68
C ALA A 62 -15.32 -11.78 20.78
N LEU A 63 -15.26 -11.09 21.92
CA LEU A 63 -14.30 -10.01 22.14
C LEU A 63 -12.86 -10.51 22.07
N SER A 64 -12.58 -11.69 22.63
CA SER A 64 -11.26 -12.34 22.54
C SER A 64 -10.88 -12.70 21.09
N GLU A 65 -11.84 -13.20 20.31
CA GLU A 65 -11.63 -13.51 18.89
C GLU A 65 -11.41 -12.25 18.05
N ILE A 66 -12.18 -11.19 18.31
CA ILE A 66 -12.00 -9.87 17.69
C ILE A 66 -10.60 -9.35 18.01
N ASP A 67 -10.17 -9.41 19.28
CA ASP A 67 -8.84 -8.96 19.71
C ASP A 67 -7.72 -9.68 18.96
N LYS A 68 -7.74 -11.02 18.97
CA LYS A 68 -6.73 -11.84 18.29
C LYS A 68 -6.68 -11.55 16.79
N THR A 69 -7.85 -11.40 16.18
CA THR A 69 -7.97 -11.15 14.74
C THR A 69 -7.45 -9.75 14.39
N ALA A 70 -7.83 -8.73 15.16
CA ALA A 70 -7.39 -7.36 14.97
C ALA A 70 -5.88 -7.20 15.17
N LYS A 71 -5.31 -7.72 16.26
CA LYS A 71 -3.85 -7.68 16.50
C LYS A 71 -3.07 -8.39 15.41
N SER A 72 -3.55 -9.56 14.96
CA SER A 72 -2.93 -10.28 13.85
C SER A 72 -2.96 -9.46 12.57
N PHE A 73 -4.12 -8.87 12.24
CA PHE A 73 -4.26 -8.00 11.09
C PHE A 73 -3.36 -6.77 11.20
N PHE A 74 -3.32 -6.08 12.34
CA PHE A 74 -2.50 -4.88 12.52
C PHE A 74 -1.01 -5.17 12.41
N ARG A 75 -0.56 -6.28 12.98
CA ARG A 75 0.82 -6.76 12.83
C ARG A 75 1.17 -6.98 11.37
N GLU A 76 0.30 -7.63 10.60
CA GLU A 76 0.53 -7.88 9.17
C GLU A 76 0.42 -6.60 8.33
N ALA A 77 -0.65 -5.82 8.49
CA ALA A 77 -0.94 -4.64 7.67
C ALA A 77 0.00 -3.46 7.94
N PHE A 78 0.43 -3.28 9.19
CA PHE A 78 1.24 -2.13 9.60
C PHE A 78 2.67 -2.49 10.02
N HIS A 79 3.03 -3.77 9.98
CA HIS A 79 4.37 -4.28 10.31
C HIS A 79 4.84 -3.84 11.69
N MET A 80 3.92 -3.89 12.66
CA MET A 80 4.24 -3.59 14.05
C MET A 80 5.03 -4.75 14.64
N GLU A 81 6.09 -4.43 15.38
CA GLU A 81 6.85 -5.43 16.13
C GLU A 81 6.16 -5.66 17.49
N GLY A 82 6.12 -6.92 17.93
CA GLY A 82 5.53 -7.30 19.21
C GLY A 82 4.00 -7.38 19.22
N ASN A 83 3.43 -7.17 20.40
CA ASN A 83 1.99 -7.22 20.66
C ASN A 83 1.56 -5.91 21.34
N PRO A 84 1.52 -4.78 20.60
CA PRO A 84 1.25 -3.48 21.19
C PRO A 84 -0.14 -3.44 21.83
N GLU A 85 -0.24 -2.68 22.92
CA GLU A 85 -1.53 -2.42 23.54
C GLU A 85 -2.40 -1.51 22.67
N TYR A 86 -3.72 -1.54 22.87
CA TYR A 86 -4.62 -0.70 22.07
C TYR A 86 -4.43 0.80 22.28
N SER A 87 -3.94 1.20 23.46
CA SER A 87 -3.51 2.56 23.76
C SER A 87 -2.34 3.01 22.87
N GLU A 88 -1.38 2.13 22.62
CA GLU A 88 -0.24 2.37 21.71
C GLU A 88 -0.70 2.39 20.25
N LEU A 89 -1.60 1.47 19.88
CA LEU A 89 -2.21 1.41 18.55
C LEU A 89 -3.00 2.69 18.24
N GLU A 90 -3.76 3.22 19.20
CA GLU A 90 -4.48 4.49 19.07
C GLU A 90 -3.51 5.61 18.69
N ASN A 91 -2.42 5.76 19.47
CA ASN A 91 -1.40 6.77 19.22
C ASN A 91 -0.71 6.60 17.86
N PHE A 92 -0.45 5.36 17.44
CA PHE A 92 0.11 5.05 16.13
C PHE A 92 -0.84 5.44 14.99
N PHE A 93 -2.11 5.09 15.09
CA PHE A 93 -3.11 5.39 14.06
C PHE A 93 -3.48 6.86 14.01
N LEU A 94 -3.40 7.58 15.14
CA LEU A 94 -3.55 9.03 15.20
C LEU A 94 -2.47 9.72 14.35
N LYS A 95 -1.20 9.31 14.51
CA LYS A 95 -0.07 9.84 13.71
C LYS A 95 -0.22 9.55 12.21
N LYS A 96 -0.87 8.44 11.85
CA LYS A 96 -1.18 8.07 10.46
C LYS A 96 -2.49 8.68 9.93
N ASN A 97 -3.17 9.50 10.72
CA ASN A 97 -4.48 10.09 10.39
C ASN A 97 -5.55 9.05 10.01
N ASN A 98 -5.48 7.83 10.58
CA ASN A 98 -6.45 6.77 10.35
C ASN A 98 -7.53 6.77 11.44
N ARG A 99 -8.53 7.64 11.28
CA ARG A 99 -9.59 7.87 12.27
C ARG A 99 -10.40 6.62 12.61
N LYS A 100 -10.60 5.70 11.64
CA LYS A 100 -11.37 4.46 11.87
C LYS A 100 -10.62 3.51 12.80
N ALA A 101 -9.32 3.32 12.56
CA ALA A 101 -8.48 2.49 13.41
C ALA A 101 -8.32 3.08 14.83
N VAL A 102 -8.25 4.41 14.95
CA VAL A 102 -8.29 5.11 16.25
C VAL A 102 -9.59 4.80 17.00
N GLY A 103 -10.75 4.93 16.34
CA GLY A 103 -12.05 4.63 16.95
C GLY A 103 -12.14 3.19 17.44
N PHE A 104 -11.74 2.23 16.60
CA PHE A 104 -11.68 0.82 16.97
C PHE A 104 -10.75 0.57 18.18
N SER A 105 -9.54 1.11 18.16
CA SER A 105 -8.58 0.98 19.27
C SER A 105 -9.11 1.55 20.58
N ARG A 106 -9.83 2.67 20.53
CA ARG A 106 -10.44 3.26 21.73
C ARG A 106 -11.52 2.35 22.31
N ILE A 107 -12.44 1.86 21.47
CA ILE A 107 -13.52 0.96 21.90
C ILE A 107 -12.93 -0.33 22.48
N MET A 108 -11.92 -0.92 21.84
CA MET A 108 -11.23 -2.11 22.37
C MET A 108 -10.55 -1.84 23.72
N THR A 109 -9.92 -0.67 23.88
CA THR A 109 -9.34 -0.28 25.18
C THR A 109 -10.43 -0.20 26.25
N THR A 110 -11.58 0.38 25.93
CA THR A 110 -12.69 0.46 26.89
C THR A 110 -13.14 -0.92 27.34
N TYR A 111 -13.46 -1.84 26.43
CA TYR A 111 -13.96 -3.17 26.84
C TYR A 111 -12.91 -4.04 27.52
N LEU A 112 -11.64 -3.95 27.12
CA LEU A 112 -10.59 -4.78 27.73
C LEU A 112 -10.19 -4.31 29.14
N TYR A 113 -10.25 -3.00 29.43
CA TYR A 113 -9.76 -2.46 30.70
C TYR A 113 -10.87 -2.00 31.66
N SER A 114 -12.12 -1.84 31.20
CA SER A 114 -13.24 -1.49 32.08
C SER A 114 -13.83 -2.69 32.84
N GLY A 115 -13.52 -3.92 32.42
CA GLY A 115 -14.15 -5.13 32.95
C GLY A 115 -15.64 -5.26 32.58
N MET A 116 -16.17 -4.39 31.71
CA MET A 116 -17.53 -4.50 31.19
C MET A 116 -17.55 -5.47 30.01
N SER A 117 -18.48 -6.43 30.05
CA SER A 117 -18.72 -7.31 28.91
C SER A 117 -19.51 -6.55 27.84
N PRO A 118 -19.07 -6.55 26.57
CA PRO A 118 -19.76 -5.83 25.50
C PRO A 118 -21.13 -6.46 25.21
N GLU A 119 -22.11 -5.63 24.85
CA GLU A 119 -23.38 -6.17 24.39
C GLU A 119 -23.29 -6.64 22.92
N LYS A 120 -24.27 -7.44 22.48
CA LYS A 120 -24.35 -7.88 21.07
C LYS A 120 -24.27 -6.72 20.05
N PRO A 121 -24.98 -5.58 20.21
CA PRO A 121 -24.85 -4.45 19.29
C PRO A 121 -23.42 -3.89 19.24
N ASP A 122 -22.74 -3.81 20.37
CA ASP A 122 -21.37 -3.31 20.46
C ASP A 122 -20.38 -4.21 19.71
N LEU A 123 -20.56 -5.52 19.83
CA LEU A 123 -19.75 -6.52 19.12
C LEU A 123 -19.98 -6.45 17.61
N GLN A 124 -21.23 -6.25 17.17
CA GLN A 124 -21.53 -6.03 15.75
C GLN A 124 -20.86 -4.76 15.22
N GLU A 125 -20.87 -3.67 16.00
CA GLU A 125 -20.20 -2.43 15.63
C GLU A 125 -18.67 -2.63 15.54
N LEU A 126 -18.07 -3.32 16.51
CA LEU A 126 -16.64 -3.67 16.50
C LEU A 126 -16.27 -4.50 15.27
N ILE A 127 -17.06 -5.53 14.94
CA ILE A 127 -16.85 -6.36 13.74
C ILE A 127 -16.95 -5.52 12.47
N LYS A 128 -17.96 -4.64 12.38
CA LYS A 128 -18.14 -3.74 11.23
C LYS A 128 -16.96 -2.78 11.08
N LEU A 129 -16.54 -2.13 12.16
CA LEU A 129 -15.37 -1.24 12.17
C LEU A 129 -14.10 -1.99 11.75
N LEU A 130 -13.89 -3.19 12.28
CA LEU A 130 -12.76 -4.03 11.90
C LEU A 130 -12.81 -4.43 10.42
N ALA A 131 -13.98 -4.81 9.90
CA ALA A 131 -14.18 -5.11 8.48
C ALA A 131 -13.85 -3.90 7.59
N GLU A 132 -14.29 -2.71 7.98
CA GLU A 132 -13.97 -1.47 7.26
C GLU A 132 -12.48 -1.14 7.30
N ILE A 133 -11.82 -1.37 8.44
CA ILE A 133 -10.38 -1.17 8.59
C ILE A 133 -9.60 -2.16 7.71
N ILE A 134 -9.99 -3.44 7.72
CA ILE A 134 -9.41 -4.47 6.85
C ILE A 134 -9.63 -4.12 5.38
N SER A 135 -10.81 -3.65 5.00
CA SER A 135 -11.13 -3.31 3.61
C SER A 135 -10.38 -2.06 3.14
N SER A 136 -10.15 -1.09 4.03
CA SER A 136 -9.46 0.17 3.71
C SER A 136 -7.94 0.09 3.81
N ASN A 137 -7.38 -0.86 4.56
CA ASN A 137 -5.94 -1.00 4.77
C ASN A 137 -5.42 -2.26 4.08
N LYS A 138 -4.48 -2.08 3.15
CA LYS A 138 -3.89 -3.18 2.37
C LYS A 138 -2.75 -3.83 3.14
N ILE A 139 -2.83 -5.14 3.37
CA ILE A 139 -1.67 -5.95 3.73
C ILE A 139 -0.79 -6.05 2.48
N LEU A 140 0.37 -5.40 2.50
CA LEU A 140 1.36 -5.47 1.41
C LEU A 140 2.24 -6.71 1.64
N SER A 141 2.44 -7.53 0.59
CA SER A 141 3.40 -8.64 0.67
C SER A 141 4.84 -8.11 0.78
N LYS A 142 5.74 -8.90 1.36
CA LYS A 142 7.17 -8.56 1.47
C LYS A 142 7.80 -8.22 0.10
N GLU A 143 7.38 -8.87 -0.99
CA GLU A 143 7.87 -8.56 -2.34
C GLU A 143 7.39 -7.18 -2.85
N GLU A 144 6.19 -6.75 -2.46
CA GLU A 144 5.56 -5.53 -2.97
C GLU A 144 6.09 -4.28 -2.29
N LYS A 145 6.55 -4.41 -1.05
CA LYS A 145 7.27 -3.35 -0.34
C LYS A 145 8.62 -3.07 -0.99
N ALA A 146 9.35 -4.12 -1.40
CA ALA A 146 10.61 -3.98 -2.12
C ALA A 146 10.44 -3.28 -3.49
N GLU A 147 9.32 -3.52 -4.19
CA GLU A 147 9.01 -2.80 -5.42
C GLU A 147 8.59 -1.34 -5.19
N LEU A 148 7.79 -1.07 -4.16
CA LEU A 148 7.40 0.31 -3.80
C LEU A 148 8.59 1.15 -3.34
N ASP A 149 9.51 0.57 -2.58
CA ASP A 149 10.74 1.22 -2.14
C ASP A 149 11.68 1.49 -3.33
N LYS A 150 11.80 0.55 -4.28
CA LYS A 150 12.52 0.79 -5.54
C LYS A 150 11.88 1.90 -6.38
N LYS A 151 10.55 1.98 -6.40
CA LYS A 151 9.80 2.97 -7.20
C LYS A 151 9.88 4.37 -6.57
N SER A 152 9.85 4.47 -5.25
CA SER A 152 10.02 5.74 -4.51
C SER A 152 11.46 6.25 -4.61
N LEU A 153 12.46 5.37 -4.56
CA LEU A 153 13.88 5.68 -4.83
C LEU A 153 14.12 6.19 -6.25
N LYS A 154 13.53 5.55 -7.27
CA LYS A 154 13.62 6.05 -8.66
C LYS A 154 13.01 7.45 -8.80
N LYS A 155 11.85 7.68 -8.18
CA LYS A 155 11.13 8.96 -8.26
C LYS A 155 11.85 10.09 -7.52
N SER A 156 12.54 9.80 -6.41
CA SER A 156 13.38 10.80 -5.72
C SER A 156 14.67 11.11 -6.49
N MET A 157 15.29 10.11 -7.11
CA MET A 157 16.44 10.31 -8.01
C MET A 157 16.09 11.12 -9.26
N GLU A 158 14.91 10.91 -9.84
CA GLU A 158 14.43 11.66 -11.00
C GLU A 158 14.14 13.13 -10.67
N LYS A 159 13.54 13.39 -9.48
CA LYS A 159 13.37 14.76 -8.96
C LYS A 159 14.69 15.46 -8.69
N GLN A 160 15.72 14.77 -8.19
CA GLN A 160 17.05 15.35 -8.00
C GLN A 160 17.75 15.66 -9.33
N LYS A 161 17.59 14.83 -10.36
CA LYS A 161 18.12 15.11 -11.71
C LYS A 161 17.43 16.31 -12.38
N LEU A 162 16.13 16.51 -12.15
CA LEU A 162 15.39 17.68 -12.63
C LEU A 162 15.78 18.96 -11.87
N ALA A 163 16.00 18.88 -10.55
CA ALA A 163 16.47 20.01 -9.75
C ALA A 163 17.92 20.43 -10.10
N GLY A 164 18.80 19.47 -10.39
CA GLY A 164 20.19 19.73 -10.79
C GLY A 164 20.37 20.35 -12.18
N LYS A 165 19.39 20.22 -13.08
CA LYS A 165 19.43 20.87 -14.42
C LYS A 165 18.97 22.33 -14.41
N SER A 166 18.23 22.77 -13.39
CA SER A 166 17.71 24.15 -13.33
C SER A 166 18.72 25.19 -12.82
N SER A 167 19.83 24.77 -12.19
CA SER A 167 20.85 25.68 -11.66
C SER A 167 21.94 26.07 -12.67
N GLY A 168 22.04 25.38 -13.82
CA GLY A 168 23.08 25.64 -14.83
C GLY A 168 22.80 26.79 -15.81
N ILE A 169 21.55 27.29 -15.87
CA ILE A 169 21.18 28.34 -16.84
C ILE A 169 21.26 29.75 -16.22
N LYS A 170 21.10 29.89 -14.90
CA LYS A 170 21.15 31.21 -14.24
C LYS A 170 22.56 31.77 -14.03
N SER A 171 23.63 30.96 -14.10
CA SER A 171 25.00 31.47 -13.90
C SER A 171 25.67 32.02 -15.17
N ARG A 172 25.06 31.87 -16.36
CA ARG A 172 25.62 32.40 -17.61
C ARG A 172 25.15 33.80 -18.00
N ILE A 173 24.14 34.36 -17.31
CA ILE A 173 23.57 35.68 -17.69
C ILE A 173 24.14 36.83 -16.83
N SER A 174 24.80 36.55 -15.69
CA SER A 174 25.40 37.60 -14.85
C SER A 174 26.77 38.11 -15.34
N PHE A 175 27.38 37.48 -16.36
CA PHE A 175 28.71 37.84 -16.85
C PHE A 175 28.73 38.93 -17.94
N LEU A 176 27.58 39.34 -18.49
CA LEU A 176 27.51 40.34 -19.57
C LEU A 176 27.09 41.74 -19.12
N ARG A 177 27.12 42.04 -17.81
CA ARG A 177 26.72 43.36 -17.28
C ARG A 177 27.84 44.01 -16.48
N LYS A 178 29.04 44.12 -17.07
CA LYS A 178 30.14 44.95 -16.58
C LYS A 178 31.12 45.32 -17.70
N ILE A 179 30.61 45.90 -18.79
CA ILE A 179 31.41 46.70 -19.73
C ILE A 179 30.59 47.93 -20.10
N LYS A 180 30.67 48.96 -19.26
CA LYS A 180 30.65 50.37 -19.66
C LYS A 180 31.10 51.22 -18.49
#